data_AF-A0A969IDX8-F1
#
_entry.id   AF-A0A969IDX8-F1
#
_cell.length_a   1.000
_cell.length_b   1.000
_cell.length_c   1.000
_cell.angle_alpha   90.00
_cell.angle_beta   90.00
_cell.angle_gamma   90.00
#
_symmetry.space_group_name_H-M   'P 1'
#
loop_
_entity.id
_entity.type
_entity.pdbx_description
1 polymer ?
#
loop_
_entity_poly.entity_id
_entity_poly.type
_entity_poly.pdbx_seq_one_letter_code
_entity_poly.pdbx_strand_id
1 'polypeptide(L)'
;MGKLNGLPNTLAPKNPLSLLKQTKNTGNTNRSIGNIQFDYKFHFLPALRANLNLGYDVSRGYGTTHVPATAASSFFNQGSMSRYLQKRWNKLLDFYLNYTKNFSKHRVDATAGYGYQDWINYSPGFPT
;
A
#
# COMPACT_ATOMS: atom_id res chain seq x y z
N MET A 1 8.87 -53.80 -6.89
CA MET A 1 8.50 -53.22 -5.57
C MET A 1 9.61 -52.24 -5.17
N GLY A 2 9.50 -50.98 -5.58
CA GLY A 2 10.56 -49.99 -5.38
C GLY A 2 10.64 -49.59 -3.91
N LYS A 3 11.83 -49.70 -3.30
CA LYS A 3 12.07 -49.26 -1.93
C LYS A 3 11.68 -47.79 -1.78
N LEU A 4 10.64 -47.53 -1.00
CA LEU A 4 10.33 -46.19 -0.51
C LEU A 4 11.41 -45.83 0.52
N ASN A 5 12.45 -45.12 0.09
CA ASN A 5 13.57 -44.69 0.94
C ASN A 5 13.17 -43.61 1.97
N GLY A 6 11.90 -43.55 2.39
CA GLY A 6 11.34 -42.48 3.22
C GLY A 6 11.30 -41.09 2.55
N LEU A 7 11.74 -41.00 1.29
CA LEU A 7 11.81 -39.75 0.54
C LEU A 7 10.44 -39.39 -0.06
N PRO A 8 10.06 -38.10 -0.06
CA PRO A 8 8.84 -37.65 -0.72
C PRO A 8 8.84 -37.94 -2.23
N ASN A 9 7.75 -38.51 -2.74
CA ASN A 9 7.59 -38.75 -4.18
C ASN A 9 7.35 -37.42 -4.92
N THR A 10 8.19 -37.11 -5.91
CA THR A 10 8.15 -35.85 -6.69
C THR A 10 7.04 -35.82 -7.75
N LEU A 11 6.53 -36.97 -8.18
CA LEU A 11 5.48 -37.09 -9.21
C LEU A 11 4.06 -37.20 -8.61
N ALA A 12 3.95 -37.34 -7.30
CA ALA A 12 2.67 -37.42 -6.60
C ALA A 12 2.21 -36.02 -6.14
N PRO A 13 0.89 -35.72 -6.17
CA PRO A 13 0.38 -34.48 -5.60
C PRO A 13 0.67 -34.39 -4.10
N LYS A 14 1.06 -33.20 -3.63
CA LYS A 14 1.41 -32.94 -2.23
C LYS A 14 0.16 -32.86 -1.35
N ASN A 15 0.25 -33.35 -0.11
CA ASN A 15 -0.86 -33.32 0.84
C ASN A 15 -1.20 -31.86 1.22
N PRO A 16 -2.42 -31.37 0.92
CA PRO A 16 -2.81 -29.97 1.16
C PRO A 16 -2.83 -29.59 2.64
N LEU A 17 -3.16 -30.52 3.54
CA LEU A 17 -3.14 -30.29 4.98
C LEU A 17 -1.70 -30.12 5.50
N SER A 18 -0.77 -30.92 4.97
CA SER A 18 0.65 -30.80 5.31
C SER A 18 1.23 -29.46 4.84
N LEU A 19 0.88 -29.03 3.62
CA LEU A 19 1.27 -27.72 3.09
C LEU A 19 0.79 -26.58 3.98
N LEU A 20 -0.47 -26.63 4.43
CA LEU A 20 -1.05 -25.61 5.31
C LEU A 20 -0.38 -25.58 6.68
N LYS A 21 -0.15 -26.75 7.31
CA LYS A 21 0.44 -26.82 8.66
C LYS A 21 1.94 -26.52 8.69
N GLN A 22 2.66 -26.80 7.60
CA GLN A 22 4.10 -26.62 7.52
C GLN A 22 4.51 -25.26 6.94
N THR A 23 3.62 -24.55 6.25
CA THR A 23 3.91 -23.20 5.75
C THR A 23 3.48 -22.18 6.79
N LYS A 24 4.42 -21.38 7.30
CA LYS A 24 4.12 -20.24 8.16
C LYS A 24 4.34 -18.95 7.38
N ASN A 25 3.26 -18.29 6.99
CA ASN A 25 3.30 -16.97 6.39
C ASN A 25 2.65 -15.97 7.34
N THR A 26 3.46 -15.08 7.92
CA THR A 26 3.00 -14.06 8.85
C THR A 26 3.45 -12.70 8.33
N GLY A 27 2.48 -11.79 8.16
CA GLY A 27 2.72 -10.43 7.73
C GLY A 27 1.97 -9.44 8.59
N ASN A 28 2.56 -8.27 8.80
CA ASN A 28 1.91 -7.15 9.48
C ASN A 28 2.05 -5.88 8.65
N THR A 29 1.02 -5.04 8.65
CA THR A 29 1.03 -3.77 7.93
C THR A 29 0.59 -2.64 8.84
N ASN A 30 1.45 -1.65 8.98
CA ASN A 30 1.14 -0.42 9.71
C ASN A 30 0.88 0.68 8.68
N ARG A 31 -0.21 1.42 8.83
CA ARG A 31 -0.59 2.51 7.92
C ARG A 31 -1.02 3.75 8.72
N SER A 32 -0.57 4.91 8.28
CA SER A 32 -1.00 6.21 8.79
C SER A 32 -1.48 7.07 7.62
N ILE A 33 -2.68 7.63 7.75
CA ILE A 33 -3.32 8.46 6.73
C ILE A 33 -3.79 9.72 7.43
N GLY A 34 -3.58 10.86 6.80
CA GLY A 34 -4.09 12.13 7.28
C GLY A 34 -4.47 13.04 6.14
N ASN A 35 -5.46 13.88 6.39
CA ASN A 35 -5.89 14.92 5.50
C ASN A 35 -6.09 16.20 6.31
N ILE A 36 -5.68 17.33 5.74
CA ILE A 36 -5.83 18.65 6.34
C ILE A 36 -6.33 19.59 5.24
N GLN A 37 -7.43 20.28 5.51
CA GLN A 37 -8.02 21.28 4.62
C GLN A 37 -8.00 22.65 5.27
N PHE A 38 -7.66 23.67 4.49
CA PHE A 38 -7.67 25.07 4.87
C PHE A 38 -8.58 25.87 3.94
N ASP A 39 -9.52 26.57 4.53
CA ASP A 39 -10.44 27.47 3.86
C ASP A 39 -10.16 28.92 4.27
N TYR A 40 -9.84 29.76 3.30
CA TYR A 40 -9.60 31.18 3.53
C TYR A 40 -10.58 32.06 2.74
N LYS A 41 -11.20 33.01 3.44
CA LYS A 41 -12.03 34.05 2.85
C LYS A 41 -11.28 35.37 2.88
N PHE A 42 -11.08 35.98 1.72
CA PHE A 42 -10.40 37.26 1.65
C PHE A 42 -11.28 38.38 2.23
N HIS A 43 -10.74 39.15 3.17
CA HIS A 43 -11.48 40.24 3.82
C HIS A 43 -11.84 41.37 2.84
N PHE A 44 -10.92 41.70 1.92
CA PHE A 44 -11.11 42.75 0.90
C PHE A 44 -11.92 42.29 -0.32
N LEU A 45 -12.08 40.97 -0.52
CA LEU A 45 -12.84 40.40 -1.64
C LEU A 45 -13.65 39.18 -1.16
N PRO A 46 -14.78 39.38 -0.46
CA PRO A 46 -15.56 38.30 0.16
C PRO A 46 -16.10 37.24 -0.81
N ALA A 47 -16.13 37.59 -2.10
CA ALA A 47 -16.52 36.73 -3.22
C ALA A 47 -15.44 35.71 -3.60
N LEU A 48 -14.19 35.92 -3.17
CA LEU A 48 -13.06 35.03 -3.43
C LEU A 48 -12.81 34.12 -2.22
N ARG A 49 -12.68 32.82 -2.47
CA ARG A 49 -12.34 31.79 -1.50
C ARG A 49 -11.08 31.07 -1.98
N ALA A 50 -10.11 30.91 -1.10
CA ALA A 50 -8.98 30.01 -1.32
C ALA A 50 -9.22 28.72 -0.53
N ASN A 51 -8.92 27.60 -1.16
CA ASN A 51 -9.00 26.27 -0.59
C ASN A 51 -7.65 25.59 -0.80
N LEU A 52 -7.11 25.02 0.27
CA LEU A 52 -5.90 24.20 0.23
C LEU A 52 -6.21 22.87 0.91
N ASN A 53 -6.06 21.78 0.19
CA ASN A 53 -6.25 20.42 0.67
C ASN A 53 -4.91 19.67 0.58
N LEU A 54 -4.43 19.21 1.73
CA LEU A 54 -3.19 18.46 1.87
C LEU A 54 -3.50 17.06 2.39
N GLY A 55 -2.98 16.04 1.70
CA GLY A 55 -3.16 14.65 2.08
C GLY A 55 -1.83 13.91 2.17
N TYR A 56 -1.74 12.97 3.10
CA TYR A 56 -0.66 12.00 3.13
C TYR A 56 -1.18 10.60 3.47
N ASP A 57 -0.54 9.58 2.90
CA ASP A 57 -0.75 8.17 3.23
C ASP A 57 0.61 7.46 3.22
N VAL A 58 1.04 7.02 4.39
CA VAL A 58 2.28 6.27 4.58
C VAL A 58 1.96 4.89 5.12
N SER A 59 2.54 3.85 4.53
CA SER A 59 2.36 2.49 5.00
C SER A 59 3.67 1.71 4.98
N ARG A 60 3.78 0.77 5.91
CA ARG A 60 4.88 -0.17 6.04
C ARG A 60 4.31 -1.57 6.25
N GLY A 61 4.43 -2.41 5.22
CA GLY A 61 4.17 -3.84 5.29
C GLY A 61 5.47 -4.60 5.50
N TYR A 62 5.49 -5.56 6.41
CA TYR A 62 6.61 -6.47 6.56
C TYR A 62 6.12 -7.86 6.96
N GLY A 63 6.86 -8.88 6.57
CA GLY A 63 6.47 -10.24 6.91
C GLY A 63 7.53 -11.24 6.55
N THR A 64 7.24 -12.47 6.94
CA THR A 64 8.12 -13.61 6.82
C THR A 64 7.31 -14.81 6.38
N THR A 65 7.78 -15.48 5.34
CA THR A 65 7.31 -16.80 4.92
C THR A 65 8.39 -17.82 5.25
N HIS A 66 8.02 -18.83 6.02
CA HIS A 66 8.91 -19.92 6.43
C HIS A 66 8.29 -21.27 6.07
N VAL A 67 9.08 -22.12 5.42
CA VAL A 67 8.75 -23.51 5.10
C VAL A 67 9.89 -24.39 5.64
N PRO A 68 9.63 -25.34 6.55
CA PRO A 68 10.66 -26.18 7.14
C PRO A 68 11.21 -27.19 6.13
N ALA A 69 12.45 -27.63 6.33
CA ALA A 69 13.11 -28.66 5.52
C ALA A 69 12.39 -30.02 5.54
N THR A 70 11.61 -30.28 6.59
CA THR A 70 10.79 -31.50 6.74
C THR A 70 9.51 -31.47 5.91
N ALA A 71 9.17 -30.32 5.30
CA ALA A 71 8.01 -30.23 4.44
C ALA A 71 8.28 -30.94 3.11
N ALA A 72 7.37 -31.85 2.71
CA ALA A 72 7.43 -32.49 1.40
C ALA A 72 7.46 -31.48 0.23
N SER A 73 7.01 -30.24 0.48
CA SER A 73 7.10 -29.13 -0.48
C SER A 73 8.50 -28.59 -0.72
N SER A 74 9.36 -28.60 0.30
CA SER A 74 10.69 -27.99 0.28
C SER A 74 11.81 -28.96 0.70
N PHE A 75 11.51 -30.26 0.73
CA PHE A 75 12.41 -31.31 1.21
C PHE A 75 13.73 -31.34 0.42
N PHE A 76 13.64 -31.28 -0.92
CA PHE A 76 14.81 -31.23 -1.79
C PHE A 76 15.54 -29.87 -1.77
N ASN A 77 14.86 -28.82 -1.31
CA ASN A 77 15.41 -27.47 -1.17
C ASN A 77 15.90 -27.16 0.26
N GLN A 78 15.85 -28.16 1.17
CA GLN A 78 16.22 -28.02 2.57
C GLN A 78 15.47 -26.90 3.32
N GLY A 79 14.21 -26.65 2.94
CA GLY A 79 13.39 -25.58 3.52
C GLY A 79 13.48 -24.26 2.73
N SER A 80 12.80 -23.22 3.22
CA SER A 80 12.83 -21.89 2.63
C SER A 80 12.44 -20.85 3.68
N MET A 81 13.15 -19.72 3.68
CA MET A 81 12.85 -18.57 4.50
C MET A 81 12.90 -17.32 3.62
N SER A 82 11.80 -16.60 3.51
CA SER A 82 11.71 -15.36 2.75
C SER A 82 11.16 -14.26 3.64
N ARG A 83 11.81 -13.09 3.59
CA ARG A 83 11.39 -11.88 4.29
C ARG A 83 11.04 -10.83 3.26
N TYR A 84 9.99 -10.06 3.52
CA TYR A 84 9.61 -8.94 2.68
C TYR A 84 9.37 -7.69 3.52
N LEU A 85 9.64 -6.55 2.92
CA LEU A 85 9.41 -5.21 3.45
C LEU A 85 8.93 -4.37 2.27
N GLN A 86 7.85 -3.64 2.51
CA GLN A 86 7.29 -2.71 1.57
C GLN A 86 6.96 -1.43 2.33
N LYS A 87 7.45 -0.30 1.84
CA LYS A 87 7.08 1.02 2.30
C LYS A 87 6.42 1.76 1.15
N ARG A 88 5.28 2.40 1.41
CA ARG A 88 4.59 3.24 0.44
C ARG A 88 4.36 4.61 1.06
N TRP A 89 4.67 5.66 0.31
CA TRP A 89 4.51 7.05 0.70
C TRP A 89 3.75 7.79 -0.40
N ASN A 90 2.56 8.25 -0.08
CA ASN A 90 1.71 9.01 -0.99
C ASN A 90 1.51 10.40 -0.40
N LYS A 91 1.64 11.44 -1.22
CA LYS A 91 1.39 12.83 -0.84
C LYS A 91 0.46 13.47 -1.86
N LEU A 92 -0.45 14.30 -1.39
CA LEU A 92 -1.42 15.03 -2.19
C LEU A 92 -1.38 16.50 -1.77
N LEU A 93 -1.34 17.40 -2.75
CA LEU A 93 -1.57 18.81 -2.59
C LEU A 93 -2.59 19.23 -3.64
N ASP A 94 -3.68 19.86 -3.21
CA ASP A 94 -4.68 20.44 -4.09
C ASP A 94 -4.99 21.84 -3.60
N PHE A 95 -4.81 22.83 -4.47
CA PHE A 95 -5.02 24.22 -4.15
C PHE A 95 -5.88 24.86 -5.23
N TYR A 96 -6.96 25.53 -4.83
CA TYR A 96 -7.81 26.23 -5.78
C TYR A 96 -8.40 27.51 -5.19
N LEU A 97 -8.72 28.43 -6.09
CA LEU A 97 -9.42 29.67 -5.84
C LEU A 97 -10.80 29.57 -6.51
N ASN A 98 -11.84 29.88 -5.75
CA ASN A 98 -13.20 30.04 -6.26
C ASN A 98 -13.62 31.51 -6.12
N TYR A 99 -14.05 32.12 -7.22
CA TYR A 99 -14.66 33.43 -7.25
C TYR A 99 -16.14 33.31 -7.62
N THR A 100 -17.00 33.67 -6.67
CA THR A 100 -18.45 33.66 -6.86
C THR A 100 -19.02 35.04 -6.55
N LYS A 101 -19.62 35.71 -7.55
CA LYS A 101 -20.30 36.99 -7.35
C LYS A 101 -21.60 37.09 -8.15
N ASN A 102 -22.62 37.66 -7.52
CA ASN A 102 -23.91 37.94 -8.14
C ASN A 102 -24.00 39.43 -8.52
N PHE A 103 -24.49 39.71 -9.72
CA PHE A 103 -24.75 41.04 -10.30
C PHE A 103 -26.21 41.11 -10.75
N SER A 104 -27.12 41.43 -9.83
CA SER A 104 -28.58 41.45 -10.05
C SER A 104 -29.12 40.19 -10.75
N LYS A 105 -29.18 40.18 -12.09
CA LYS A 105 -29.67 39.05 -12.90
C LYS A 105 -28.58 38.09 -13.38
N HIS A 106 -27.30 38.44 -13.21
CA HIS A 106 -26.16 37.66 -13.69
C HIS A 106 -25.36 37.10 -12.52
N ARG A 107 -24.84 35.88 -12.64
CA ARG A 107 -23.93 35.25 -11.67
C ARG A 107 -22.63 34.88 -12.38
N VAL A 108 -21.51 35.24 -11.77
CA VAL A 108 -20.18 34.80 -12.21
C VAL A 108 -19.66 33.81 -11.17
N ASP A 109 -19.33 32.60 -11.63
CA ASP A 109 -18.70 31.54 -10.86
C ASP A 109 -17.50 31.04 -11.64
N ALA A 110 -16.32 31.27 -11.11
CA ALA A 110 -15.06 30.91 -11.75
C ALA A 110 -14.17 30.20 -10.73
N THR A 111 -13.62 29.05 -11.12
CA THR A 111 -12.68 28.28 -10.30
C THR A 111 -11.41 28.04 -11.08
N ALA A 112 -10.27 28.26 -10.44
CA ALA A 112 -8.95 27.97 -11.00
C ALA A 112 -8.05 27.42 -9.89
N GLY A 113 -7.20 26.45 -10.21
CA GLY A 113 -6.37 25.77 -9.22
C GLY A 113 -5.24 24.95 -9.79
N TYR A 114 -4.47 24.33 -8.90
CA TYR A 114 -3.35 23.47 -9.18
C TYR A 114 -3.36 22.27 -8.23
N GLY A 115 -3.16 21.09 -8.80
CA GLY A 115 -3.07 19.83 -8.06
C GLY A 115 -1.72 19.15 -8.31
N TYR A 116 -1.16 18.56 -7.26
CA TYR A 116 0.06 17.78 -7.30
C TYR A 116 -0.10 16.51 -6.48
N GLN A 117 0.39 15.40 -7.02
CA GLN A 117 0.38 14.10 -6.36
C GLN A 117 1.70 13.38 -6.60
N ASP A 118 2.22 12.77 -5.53
CA ASP A 118 3.46 12.00 -5.57
C ASP A 118 3.27 10.64 -4.87
N TRP A 119 3.85 9.60 -5.45
CA TRP A 119 3.76 8.21 -5.00
C TRP A 119 5.13 7.55 -5.02
N ILE A 120 5.63 7.20 -3.84
CA ILE A 120 6.91 6.52 -3.68
C ILE A 120 6.67 5.13 -3.10
N ASN A 121 7.15 4.12 -3.82
CA ASN A 121 7.14 2.73 -3.38
C ASN A 121 8.57 2.26 -3.16
N TYR A 122 8.84 1.67 -2.01
CA TYR A 122 10.15 1.13 -1.66
C TYR A 122 10.00 -0.31 -1.17
N SER A 123 10.61 -1.25 -1.89
CA SER A 123 10.67 -2.65 -1.49
C SER A 123 12.09 -3.16 -1.65
N PRO A 124 12.88 -3.22 -0.57
CA PRO A 124 14.22 -3.78 -0.65
C PRO A 124 14.13 -5.30 -0.77
N GLY A 125 14.98 -5.87 -1.63
CA GLY A 125 15.24 -7.31 -1.64
C GLY A 125 15.96 -7.71 -0.36
N PHE A 126 15.47 -8.74 0.32
CA PHE A 126 16.24 -9.40 1.37
C PHE A 126 17.06 -10.53 0.73
N PRO A 127 18.34 -10.70 1.11
CA PRO A 127 19.09 -11.88 0.69
C PRO A 127 18.37 -13.13 1.22
N THR A 128 18.15 -14.09 0.31
CA THR A 128 17.57 -15.42 0.57
C THR A 128 18.61 -16.39 1.08
#